data_AF-A0A0M1P3B6-F1
#
_entry.id   AF-A0A0M1P3B6-F1
#
_cell.length_a   1.000
_cell.length_b   1.000
_cell.length_c   1.000
_cell.angle_alpha   90.00
_cell.angle_beta   90.00
_cell.angle_gamma   90.00
#
_symmetry.space_group_name_H-M   'P 1'
#
loop_
_entity.id
_entity.type
_entity.pdbx_description
1 polymer ?
#
loop_
_entity_poly.entity_id
_entity_poly.type
_entity_poly.pdbx_seq_one_letter_code
_entity_poly.pdbx_strand_id
1 'polypeptide(L)'
;MNYDDQMKNRMKRIEGQLRGILKMMEENKDCRDVITQLSATRAAIDRTIGVVVSSNLVECVQKAGETGQDTEKLVIEAVNLLVKSR
;
A
#
# COMPACT_ATOMS: atom_id res chain seq x y z
N MET A 1 -1.89 -13.10 8.85
CA MET A 1 -1.88 -12.51 7.51
C MET A 1 -0.84 -13.16 6.63
N ASN A 2 -1.30 -13.78 5.55
CA ASN A 2 -0.46 -14.18 4.44
C ASN A 2 -0.56 -13.10 3.35
N TYR A 3 0.57 -12.69 2.77
CA TYR A 3 0.57 -11.78 1.63
C TYR A 3 0.31 -12.58 0.35
N ASP A 4 -0.83 -12.36 -0.27
CA ASP A 4 -1.19 -13.06 -1.50
C ASP A 4 -0.37 -12.58 -2.71
N ASP A 5 -0.50 -13.32 -3.82
CA ASP A 5 0.23 -12.97 -5.04
C ASP A 5 -0.28 -11.68 -5.68
N GLN A 6 -1.53 -11.28 -5.43
CA GLN A 6 -2.06 -10.00 -5.92
C GLN A 6 -1.34 -8.81 -5.26
N MET A 7 -1.10 -8.88 -3.95
CA MET A 7 -0.33 -7.89 -3.18
C MET A 7 1.12 -7.85 -3.66
N LYS A 8 1.77 -9.02 -3.79
CA LYS A 8 3.15 -9.10 -4.34
C LYS A 8 3.23 -8.51 -5.74
N ASN A 9 2.24 -8.78 -6.60
CA ASN A 9 2.19 -8.22 -7.95
C ASN A 9 1.97 -6.71 -7.97
N ARG A 10 1.30 -6.11 -6.97
CA ARG A 10 1.26 -4.64 -6.79
C ARG A 10 2.65 -4.11 -6.48
N MET A 11 3.37 -4.73 -5.56
CA MET A 11 4.74 -4.33 -5.22
C MET A 11 5.71 -4.47 -6.40
N LYS A 12 5.66 -5.57 -7.16
CA LYS A 12 6.46 -5.74 -8.38
C LYS A 12 6.22 -4.64 -9.43
N ARG A 13 4.96 -4.17 -9.57
CA ARG A 13 4.65 -3.04 -10.45
C ARG A 13 5.26 -1.74 -9.94
N ILE A 14 5.16 -1.46 -8.64
CA ILE A 14 5.76 -0.28 -8.00
C ILE A 14 7.29 -0.30 -8.17
N GLU A 15 7.92 -1.46 -7.98
CA GLU A 15 9.35 -1.66 -8.23
C GLU A 15 9.73 -1.32 -9.67
N GLY A 16 8.94 -1.75 -10.65
CA GLY A 16 9.12 -1.38 -12.05
C GLY A 16 9.00 0.13 -12.31
N GLN A 17 8.05 0.80 -11.65
CA GLN A 17 7.90 2.25 -11.73
C GLN A 17 9.13 2.98 -11.18
N LEU A 18 9.64 2.55 -10.01
CA LEU A 18 10.84 3.12 -9.40
C LEU A 18 12.08 2.95 -10.30
N ARG A 19 12.25 1.78 -10.91
CA ARG A 19 13.32 1.56 -11.91
C ARG A 19 13.17 2.48 -13.12
N GLY A 20 11.95 2.69 -13.61
CA GLY A 20 11.66 3.63 -14.69
C GLY A 20 12.03 5.06 -14.34
N ILE A 21 11.67 5.52 -13.13
CA ILE A 21 12.00 6.86 -12.62
C ILE A 21 13.51 7.05 -12.53
N LEU A 22 14.24 6.06 -11.98
CA LEU A 22 15.70 6.14 -11.89
C LEU A 22 16.33 6.30 -13.27
N LYS A 23 15.89 5.51 -14.26
CA LYS A 23 16.34 5.65 -15.64
C LYS A 23 16.03 7.03 -16.23
N MET A 24 14.86 7.60 -15.95
CA MET A 24 14.52 8.97 -16.39
C MET A 24 15.48 10.01 -15.81
N MET A 25 15.91 9.83 -14.56
CA MET A 25 16.90 10.70 -13.92
C MET A 25 18.29 10.55 -14.56
N GLU A 26 18.73 9.32 -14.81
CA GLU A 26 19.99 9.03 -15.49
C GLU A 26 20.04 9.61 -16.92
N GLU A 27 18.90 9.60 -17.62
CA GLU A 27 18.72 10.19 -18.95
C GLU A 27 18.48 11.72 -18.92
N ASN A 28 18.53 12.37 -17.76
CA ASN A 28 18.27 13.80 -17.57
C ASN A 28 16.93 14.26 -18.21
N LYS A 29 15.86 13.48 -18.03
CA LYS A 29 14.51 13.87 -18.49
C LYS A 29 13.99 15.10 -17.75
N ASP A 30 12.98 15.73 -18.32
CA ASP A 30 12.35 16.92 -17.74
C ASP A 30 11.84 16.66 -16.32
N CYS A 31 12.06 17.63 -15.43
CA CYS A 31 11.66 17.53 -14.03
C CYS A 31 10.15 17.27 -13.87
N ARG A 32 9.30 17.87 -14.72
CA ARG A 32 7.85 17.67 -14.66
C ARG A 32 7.46 16.23 -14.95
N ASP A 33 8.15 15.57 -15.89
CA ASP A 33 7.90 14.17 -16.21
C ASP A 33 8.29 13.26 -15.03
N VAL A 34 9.46 13.51 -14.43
CA VAL A 34 9.94 12.76 -13.26
C VAL A 34 8.98 12.93 -12.07
N ILE A 35 8.55 14.17 -11.77
CA ILE A 35 7.58 14.46 -10.70
C ILE A 35 6.22 13.79 -10.97
N THR A 36 5.80 13.72 -12.23
CA THR A 36 4.56 13.04 -12.62
C THR A 36 4.65 11.54 -12.32
N GLN A 37 5.76 10.88 -12.66
CA GLN A 37 5.96 9.46 -12.37
C GLN A 37 6.12 9.17 -10.88
N LEU A 38 6.83 10.02 -10.14
CA LEU A 38 6.92 9.94 -8.68
C LEU A 38 5.54 10.04 -8.04
N SER A 39 4.71 10.98 -8.48
CA SER A 39 3.34 11.16 -8.00
C SER A 39 2.46 9.94 -8.31
N ALA A 40 2.58 9.37 -9.52
CA ALA A 40 1.90 8.14 -9.89
C ALA A 40 2.33 6.94 -9.02
N THR A 41 3.62 6.87 -8.68
CA THR A 41 4.19 5.82 -7.82
C THR A 41 3.69 5.96 -6.39
N ARG A 42 3.66 7.19 -5.83
CA ARG A 42 3.05 7.47 -4.53
C ARG A 42 1.60 6.99 -4.48
N ALA A 43 0.78 7.36 -5.46
CA ALA A 43 -0.61 6.91 -5.52
C ALA A 43 -0.76 5.38 -5.63
N ALA A 44 0.19 4.68 -6.26
CA ALA A 44 0.21 3.23 -6.30
C ALA A 44 0.55 2.61 -4.94
N ILE A 45 1.48 3.23 -4.19
CA ILE A 45 1.82 2.84 -2.82
C ILE A 45 0.62 3.03 -1.90
N ASP A 46 -0.03 4.20 -1.91
CA ASP A 46 -1.19 4.51 -1.05
C ASP A 46 -2.31 3.48 -1.24
N ARG A 47 -2.60 3.12 -2.50
CA ARG A 47 -3.57 2.06 -2.81
C ARG A 47 -3.15 0.70 -2.29
N THR A 48 -1.85 0.39 -2.32
CA THR A 48 -1.33 -0.89 -1.83
C THR A 48 -1.41 -0.97 -0.30
N ILE A 49 -1.13 0.13 0.40
CA ILE A 49 -1.36 0.24 1.85
C ILE A 49 -2.82 -0.03 2.18
N GLY A 50 -3.75 0.57 1.43
CA GLY A 50 -5.18 0.29 1.55
C GLY A 50 -5.54 -1.20 1.47
N VAL A 51 -4.98 -1.90 0.50
CA VAL A 51 -5.20 -3.35 0.32
C VAL A 51 -4.62 -4.17 1.47
N VAL A 52 -3.40 -3.83 1.93
CA VAL A 52 -2.76 -4.55 3.04
C VAL A 52 -3.54 -4.38 4.34
N VAL A 53 -3.88 -3.13 4.69
CA VAL A 53 -4.60 -2.85 5.94
C VAL A 53 -6.01 -3.44 5.93
N SER A 54 -6.76 -3.31 4.83
CA SER A 54 -8.10 -3.90 4.73
C SER A 54 -8.08 -5.43 4.84
N SER A 55 -7.12 -6.08 4.18
CA SER A 55 -6.99 -7.55 4.23
C SER A 55 -6.58 -8.02 5.63
N ASN A 56 -5.71 -7.29 6.32
CA ASN A 56 -5.37 -7.55 7.71
C ASN A 56 -6.58 -7.41 8.63
N LEU A 57 -7.36 -6.33 8.46
CA LEU A 57 -8.54 -6.06 9.27
C LEU A 57 -9.58 -7.18 9.15
N VAL A 58 -9.85 -7.67 7.94
CA VAL A 58 -10.79 -8.79 7.72
C VAL A 58 -10.38 -10.02 8.54
N GLU A 59 -9.09 -10.38 8.52
CA GLU A 59 -8.57 -11.52 9.28
C GLU A 59 -8.65 -11.27 10.81
N CYS A 60 -8.32 -10.06 11.26
CA CYS A 60 -8.39 -9.69 12.67
C CYS A 60 -9.82 -9.75 13.20
N VAL A 61 -10.81 -9.24 12.45
CA VAL A 61 -12.23 -9.29 12.82
C VAL A 61 -12.75 -10.72 12.86
N GLN A 62 -12.39 -11.56 11.87
CA GLN A 62 -12.78 -12.98 11.86
C GLN A 62 -12.28 -13.71 13.12
N LYS A 63 -11.01 -13.51 13.47
CA LYS A 63 -10.41 -14.09 14.68
C LYS A 63 -11.00 -13.53 15.97
N ALA A 64 -11.35 -12.24 16.00
CA ALA A 64 -11.96 -11.62 17.16
C ALA A 64 -13.34 -12.22 17.48
N GLY A 65 -14.13 -12.55 16.45
CA GLY A 65 -15.40 -13.26 16.59
C GLY A 65 -15.27 -14.65 17.22
N GLU A 66 -14.16 -15.34 16.98
CA GLU A 66 -13.87 -16.66 17.57
C GLU A 66 -13.35 -16.58 19.01
N THR A 67 -12.63 -15.50 19.35
CA THR A 67 -11.91 -15.36 20.62
C THR A 67 -12.57 -14.40 21.61
N GLY A 68 -13.68 -13.76 21.23
CA GLY A 68 -14.39 -12.76 22.04
C GLY A 68 -13.62 -11.44 22.21
N GLN A 69 -12.69 -11.14 21.29
CA GLN A 69 -11.93 -9.88 21.34
C GLN A 69 -12.79 -8.69 20.89
N ASP A 70 -12.44 -7.52 21.42
CA ASP A 70 -13.08 -6.25 21.05
C ASP A 70 -12.78 -5.88 19.59
N THR A 71 -13.80 -6.05 18.76
CA THR A 71 -13.74 -5.79 17.32
C THR A 71 -13.66 -4.28 17.01
N GLU A 72 -14.22 -3.42 17.87
CA GLU A 72 -14.21 -1.97 17.68
C GLU A 72 -12.79 -1.43 17.75
N LYS A 73 -12.02 -1.90 18.73
CA LYS A 73 -10.61 -1.52 18.89
C LYS A 73 -9.76 -1.88 17.66
N LEU A 74 -9.96 -3.05 17.08
CA LEU A 74 -9.23 -3.51 15.89
C LEU A 74 -9.54 -2.66 14.65
N VAL A 75 -10.80 -2.26 14.49
CA VAL A 75 -11.22 -1.35 13.40
C VAL A 75 -10.56 0.02 13.55
N ILE A 76 -10.56 0.59 14.75
CA ILE A 76 -9.92 1.89 15.02
C ILE A 76 -8.41 1.84 14.71
N GLU A 77 -7.74 0.76 15.09
CA GLU A 77 -6.31 0.57 14.79
C GLU A 77 -6.04 0.53 13.28
N ALA A 78 -6.83 -0.24 12.52
CA ALA A 78 -6.71 -0.29 11.08
C ALA A 78 -6.98 1.06 10.40
N VAL A 79 -8.00 1.80 10.84
CA VAL A 79 -8.27 3.16 10.33
C VAL A 79 -7.10 4.09 10.60
N ASN A 80 -6.49 4.02 11.78
CA ASN A 80 -5.31 4.84 12.12
C ASN A 80 -4.10 4.53 11.23
N LEU A 81 -3.89 3.27 10.85
CA LEU A 81 -2.85 2.89 9.89
C LEU A 81 -3.11 3.51 8.51
N LEU A 82 -4.36 3.54 8.05
CA LEU A 82 -4.73 4.18 6.78
C LEU A 82 -4.55 5.70 6.82
N VAL A 83 -4.96 6.35 7.90
CA VAL A 83 -4.85 7.81 8.04
C VAL A 83 -3.38 8.24 8.07
N LYS A 84 -2.51 7.50 8.78
CA LYS A 84 -1.06 7.79 8.83
C LYS A 84 -0.33 7.63 7.49
N SER A 85 -0.92 6.91 6.55
CA SER A 85 -0.30 6.66 5.24
C SER A 85 -0.48 7.79 4.22
N ARG A 86 -1.32 8.79 4.52
CA ARG A 86 -1.62 9.90 3.62
C ARG A 86 -0.67 11.09 3.78
#